data_AF-A0A545TT68-F1
#
_entry.id   AF-A0A545TT68-F1
#
_cell.length_a   1.000
_cell.length_b   1.000
_cell.length_c   1.000
_cell.angle_alpha   90.00
_cell.angle_beta   90.00
_cell.angle_gamma   90.00
#
_symmetry.space_group_name_H-M   'P 1'
#
loop_
_entity.id
_entity.type
_entity.pdbx_description
1 polymer ?
#
loop_
_entity_poly.entity_id
_entity_poly.type
_entity_poly.pdbx_seq_one_letter_code
_entity_poly.pdbx_strand_id
1 'polypeptide(L)'
;MESITSTDLLIFFGFGLAILTVSILAVLFEESDKTIGRLPFLGWMAALLLLPGIGNLAGGLFAGLAVSLALTYPVMQRYVQRARDAGMSKTIAFLSIIPLVSLITSLILLIAPGVSARISSEAPAVFSNAG
;
A
#
# COMPACT_ATOMS: atom_id res chain seq x y z
N MET A 1 -29.88 18.70 1.53
CA MET A 1 -28.83 18.27 2.48
C MET A 1 -29.41 17.09 3.24
N GLU A 2 -29.00 15.87 2.94
CA GLU A 2 -29.34 14.71 3.78
C GLU A 2 -28.63 14.90 5.14
N SER A 3 -29.35 14.77 6.24
CA SER A 3 -28.74 14.85 7.57
C SER A 3 -27.99 13.54 7.84
N ILE A 4 -26.70 13.63 8.15
CA ILE A 4 -25.93 12.50 8.68
C ILE A 4 -26.58 12.07 10.00
N THR A 5 -27.03 10.83 10.07
CA THR A 5 -27.61 10.28 11.29
C THR A 5 -26.52 9.80 12.25
N SER A 6 -26.85 9.64 13.53
CA SER A 6 -25.95 9.04 14.51
C SER A 6 -25.54 7.61 14.13
N THR A 7 -26.42 6.88 13.44
CA THR A 7 -26.14 5.55 12.91
C THR A 7 -25.08 5.60 11.81
N ASP A 8 -25.15 6.58 10.90
CA ASP A 8 -24.14 6.73 9.84
C ASP A 8 -22.76 7.01 10.43
N LEU A 9 -22.68 7.87 11.44
CA LEU A 9 -21.43 8.15 12.17
C LEU A 9 -20.84 6.90 12.83
N LEU A 10 -21.68 6.08 13.47
CA LEU A 10 -21.25 4.82 14.08
C LEU A 10 -20.73 3.83 13.04
N ILE A 11 -21.39 3.73 11.88
CA ILE A 11 -20.95 2.89 10.78
C ILE A 11 -19.59 3.36 10.25
N PHE A 12 -19.43 4.66 9.96
CA PHE A 12 -18.16 5.20 9.49
C PHE A 12 -17.04 5.00 10.50
N PHE A 13 -17.32 5.26 11.78
CA PHE A 13 -16.34 5.10 12.86
C PHE A 13 -15.92 3.63 13.04
N GLY A 14 -16.88 2.71 13.14
CA GLY A 14 -16.61 1.29 13.28
C GLY A 14 -15.84 0.73 12.09
N PHE A 15 -16.19 1.18 10.88
CA PHE A 15 -15.48 0.78 9.66
C PHE A 15 -14.05 1.34 9.59
N GLY A 16 -13.85 2.59 10.02
CA GLY A 16 -12.52 3.20 10.16
C GLY A 16 -11.62 2.44 11.13
N LEU A 17 -12.17 2.02 12.28
CA LEU A 17 -11.44 1.16 13.22
C LEU A 17 -11.09 -0.19 12.61
N ALA A 18 -12.01 -0.83 11.87
CA ALA A 18 -11.75 -2.10 11.21
C ALA A 18 -10.60 -2.00 10.19
N ILE A 19 -10.59 -0.98 9.34
CA ILE A 19 -9.49 -0.72 8.39
C ILE A 19 -8.17 -0.52 9.16
N LEU A 20 -8.19 0.28 10.23
CA LEU A 20 -7.00 0.55 11.01
C LEU A 20 -6.42 -0.74 11.61
N THR A 21 -7.27 -1.57 12.25
CA THR A 21 -6.86 -2.85 12.81
C THR A 21 -6.30 -3.78 11.75
N VAL A 22 -7.01 -3.96 10.63
CA VAL A 22 -6.54 -4.82 9.52
C VAL A 22 -5.20 -4.33 8.96
N SER A 23 -5.02 -3.01 8.84
CA SER A 23 -3.78 -2.42 8.34
C SER A 23 -2.60 -2.72 9.28
N ILE A 24 -2.79 -2.53 10.58
CA ILE A 24 -1.76 -2.83 11.59
C ILE A 24 -1.41 -4.32 11.56
N LEU A 25 -2.40 -5.21 11.55
CA LEU A 25 -2.17 -6.65 11.50
C LEU A 25 -1.47 -7.08 10.20
N ALA A 26 -1.85 -6.50 9.06
CA ALA A 26 -1.24 -6.79 7.77
C ALA A 26 0.24 -6.41 7.75
N VAL A 27 0.58 -5.24 8.31
CA VAL A 27 1.98 -4.87 8.47
C VAL A 27 2.62 -5.87 9.43
N LEU A 28 2.16 -6.01 10.67
CA LEU A 28 2.80 -6.87 11.69
C LEU A 28 3.06 -8.30 11.20
N PHE A 29 2.08 -8.97 10.60
CA PHE A 29 2.19 -10.35 10.14
C PHE A 29 2.87 -10.54 8.79
N GLU A 30 3.23 -9.46 8.08
CA GLU A 30 4.04 -9.58 6.88
C GLU A 30 5.49 -9.91 7.23
N GLU A 31 5.77 -11.19 7.35
CA GLU A 31 7.11 -11.74 7.59
C GLU A 31 7.76 -12.28 6.31
N SER A 32 7.02 -12.36 5.19
CA SER A 32 7.53 -12.98 3.97
C SER A 32 8.73 -12.24 3.40
N ASP A 33 9.83 -12.93 3.10
CA ASP A 33 11.02 -12.37 2.42
C ASP A 33 10.75 -12.02 0.94
N LYS A 34 9.47 -11.91 0.56
CA LYS A 34 9.06 -11.55 -0.77
C LYS A 34 9.34 -10.08 -1.01
N THR A 35 9.90 -9.78 -2.17
CA THR A 35 10.04 -8.43 -2.70
C THR A 35 9.07 -8.24 -3.86
N ILE A 36 8.69 -7.00 -4.12
CA ILE A 36 7.87 -6.64 -5.28
C ILE A 36 8.51 -5.48 -6.04
N GLY A 37 8.64 -5.65 -7.35
CA GLY A 37 9.15 -4.62 -8.24
C GLY A 37 8.20 -3.42 -8.36
N ARG A 38 8.67 -2.35 -8.99
CA ARG A 38 7.92 -1.09 -9.16
C ARG A 38 6.63 -1.27 -9.98
N LEU A 39 6.71 -1.97 -11.12
CA LEU A 39 5.56 -2.12 -12.03
C LEU A 39 4.40 -2.90 -11.40
N PRO A 40 4.62 -4.08 -10.76
CA PRO A 40 3.55 -4.75 -10.04
C PRO A 40 3.00 -3.90 -8.88
N PHE A 41 3.86 -3.19 -8.15
CA PHE A 41 3.43 -2.28 -7.08
C PHE A 41 2.55 -1.13 -7.61
N LEU A 42 2.92 -0.53 -8.75
CA LEU A 42 2.11 0.48 -9.43
C LEU A 42 0.73 -0.07 -9.82
N GLY A 43 0.67 -1.31 -10.32
CA GLY A 43 -0.60 -1.98 -10.63
C GLY A 43 -1.53 -2.08 -9.42
N TRP A 44 -0.98 -2.42 -8.24
CA TRP A 44 -1.73 -2.42 -6.99
C TRP A 44 -2.22 -1.02 -6.59
N MET A 45 -1.40 0.02 -6.76
CA MET A 45 -1.79 1.39 -6.45
C MET A 45 -2.88 1.91 -7.41
N ALA A 46 -2.77 1.59 -8.70
CA ALA A 46 -3.79 1.92 -9.69
C ALA A 46 -5.12 1.23 -9.36
N ALA A 47 -5.10 -0.05 -8.96
CA ALA A 47 -6.31 -0.78 -8.55
C ALA A 47 -7.02 -0.11 -7.35
N LEU A 48 -6.27 0.40 -6.37
CA LEU A 48 -6.83 1.15 -5.24
C LEU A 48 -7.47 2.48 -5.65
N LEU A 49 -6.86 3.20 -6.59
CA LEU A 49 -7.41 4.47 -7.06
C LEU A 49 -8.72 4.29 -7.85
N LEU A 50 -8.89 3.15 -8.51
CA LEU A 50 -10.10 2.81 -9.26
C LEU A 50 -11.22 2.24 -8.38
N LEU A 51 -10.93 1.87 -7.14
CA LEU A 51 -11.86 1.25 -6.20
C LEU A 51 -13.17 2.03 -5.96
N PRO A 52 -13.15 3.37 -5.80
CA PRO A 52 -14.38 4.15 -5.66
C PRO A 52 -15.31 4.02 -6.87
N GLY A 53 -14.74 3.94 -8.09
CA GLY A 53 -15.50 3.69 -9.31
C GLY A 53 -16.13 2.30 -9.33
N ILE A 54 -15.40 1.29 -8.87
CA ILE A 54 -15.90 -0.08 -8.75
C ILE A 54 -17.03 -0.17 -7.71
N GLY A 55 -16.88 0.47 -6.55
CA GLY A 55 -17.92 0.48 -5.50
C GLY A 55 -19.22 1.12 -5.99
N ASN A 56 -19.13 2.19 -6.77
CA ASN A 56 -20.30 2.83 -7.39
C ASN A 56 -21.00 1.92 -8.41
N LEU A 57 -20.24 1.12 -9.18
CA LEU A 57 -20.80 0.16 -10.13
C LEU A 57 -21.37 -1.11 -9.45
N ALA A 58 -20.83 -1.48 -8.28
CA ALA A 58 -21.12 -2.75 -7.61
C ALA A 58 -22.29 -2.71 -6.60
N GLY A 59 -23.02 -1.59 -6.49
CA GLY A 59 -24.19 -1.50 -5.61
C GLY A 59 -24.13 -0.44 -4.51
N GLY A 60 -23.22 0.54 -4.61
CA GLY A 60 -23.20 1.73 -3.75
C GLY A 60 -22.23 1.64 -2.57
N LEU A 61 -22.44 2.52 -1.58
CA LEU A 61 -21.48 2.80 -0.50
C LEU A 61 -21.01 1.53 0.24
N PHE A 62 -21.94 0.66 0.65
CA PHE A 62 -21.61 -0.54 1.43
C PHE A 62 -20.77 -1.56 0.65
N ALA A 63 -21.02 -1.71 -0.65
CA ALA A 63 -20.19 -2.56 -1.51
C ALA A 63 -18.76 -1.99 -1.63
N GLY A 64 -18.64 -0.67 -1.80
CA GLY A 64 -17.35 0.02 -1.82
C GLY A 64 -16.57 -0.14 -0.51
N LEU A 65 -17.25 -0.04 0.64
CA LEU A 65 -16.66 -0.30 1.95
C LEU A 65 -16.19 -1.76 2.03
N ALA A 66 -17.04 -2.76 1.78
CA ALA A 66 -16.65 -4.17 1.86
C ALA A 66 -15.42 -4.51 1.01
N VAL A 67 -15.35 -4.00 -0.23
CA VAL A 67 -14.20 -4.18 -1.13
C VAL A 67 -12.94 -3.50 -0.58
N SER A 68 -13.08 -2.29 -0.02
CA SER A 68 -11.97 -1.57 0.62
C SER A 68 -11.38 -2.35 1.79
N LEU A 69 -12.23 -2.94 2.65
CA LEU A 69 -11.76 -3.77 3.76
C LEU A 69 -11.02 -5.01 3.27
N ALA A 70 -11.58 -5.70 2.28
CA ALA A 70 -10.98 -6.92 1.71
C ALA A 70 -9.60 -6.67 1.10
N LEU A 71 -9.39 -5.49 0.50
CA LEU A 71 -8.13 -5.12 -0.14
C LEU A 71 -7.12 -4.49 0.81
N THR A 72 -7.53 -4.00 1.98
CA THR A 72 -6.64 -3.36 2.94
C THR A 72 -5.46 -4.26 3.32
N TYR A 73 -5.73 -5.52 3.65
CA TYR A 73 -4.70 -6.47 4.07
C TYR A 73 -3.64 -6.72 2.99
N PRO A 74 -3.99 -7.22 1.78
CA PRO A 74 -3.00 -7.51 0.75
C PRO A 74 -2.26 -6.25 0.29
N VAL A 75 -2.91 -5.10 0.27
CA VAL A 75 -2.28 -3.83 -0.10
C VAL A 75 -1.17 -3.47 0.89
N MET A 76 -1.45 -3.52 2.19
CA MET A 76 -0.45 -3.20 3.22
C MET A 76 0.73 -4.17 3.18
N GLN A 77 0.51 -5.45 2.85
CA GLN A 77 1.60 -6.40 2.59
C GLN A 77 2.47 -5.94 1.41
N ARG A 78 1.88 -5.43 0.31
CA ARG A 78 2.66 -4.92 -0.84
C ARG A 78 3.50 -3.69 -0.48
N TYR A 79 3.02 -2.81 0.40
CA TYR A 79 3.83 -1.70 0.92
C TYR A 79 5.09 -2.21 1.64
N VAL A 80 4.93 -3.22 2.51
CA VAL A 80 6.07 -3.83 3.21
C VAL A 80 7.04 -4.51 2.23
N GLN A 81 6.53 -5.31 1.30
CA GLN A 81 7.35 -6.00 0.30
C GLN A 81 8.12 -5.01 -0.61
N ARG A 82 7.48 -3.87 -0.96
CA ARG A 82 8.11 -2.83 -1.78
C ARG A 82 9.14 -2.04 -0.98
N ALA A 83 8.86 -1.75 0.29
CA ALA A 83 9.82 -1.13 1.19
C ALA A 83 11.08 -1.99 1.33
N ARG A 84 10.92 -3.31 1.52
CA ARG A 84 12.04 -4.26 1.56
C ARG A 84 12.83 -4.27 0.25
N ASP A 85 12.16 -4.30 -0.89
CA ASP A 85 12.84 -4.21 -2.20
C ASP A 85 13.67 -2.92 -2.32
N ALA A 86 13.19 -1.81 -1.77
CA ALA A 86 13.91 -0.54 -1.75
C ALA A 86 15.02 -0.46 -0.68
N GLY A 87 15.21 -1.49 0.15
CA GLY A 87 16.16 -1.50 1.27
C GLY A 87 15.67 -0.68 2.48
N MET A 88 14.38 -0.40 2.57
CA MET A 88 13.76 0.39 3.64
C MET A 88 13.17 -0.51 4.72
N SER A 89 13.10 0.03 5.95
CA SER A 89 12.45 -0.65 7.07
C SER A 89 10.93 -0.78 6.84
N LYS A 90 10.36 -1.83 7.43
CA LYS A 90 8.92 -2.08 7.54
C LYS A 90 8.15 -0.91 8.16
N THR A 91 8.82 -0.07 8.97
CA THR A 91 8.25 1.15 9.57
C THR A 91 7.60 2.07 8.54
N ILE A 92 8.13 2.14 7.31
CA ILE A 92 7.56 3.03 6.29
C ILE A 92 6.15 2.60 5.85
N ALA A 93 5.81 1.31 5.97
CA ALA A 93 4.47 0.80 5.68
C ALA A 93 3.45 1.16 6.78
N PHE A 94 3.88 1.44 8.01
CA PHE A 94 2.99 1.98 9.04
C PHE A 94 2.60 3.43 8.73
N LEU A 95 3.49 4.21 8.11
CA LEU A 95 3.19 5.57 7.70
C LEU A 95 2.08 5.60 6.64
N SER A 96 2.01 4.60 5.75
CA SER A 96 0.97 4.52 4.72
C SER A 96 -0.44 4.21 5.23
N ILE A 97 -0.60 3.92 6.53
CA ILE A 97 -1.92 3.75 7.15
C ILE A 97 -2.68 5.08 7.21
N ILE A 98 -1.96 6.19 7.37
CA ILE A 98 -2.55 7.54 7.37
C ILE A 98 -2.82 7.92 5.91
N PRO A 99 -4.08 8.19 5.49
CA PRO A 99 -4.42 8.35 4.07
C PRO A 99 -3.57 9.39 3.32
N LEU A 100 -3.32 10.55 3.93
CA LEU A 100 -2.54 11.62 3.32
C LEU A 100 -1.06 11.24 3.18
N VAL A 101 -0.53 10.51 4.16
CA VAL A 101 0.85 10.02 4.15
C VAL A 101 0.98 8.83 3.21
N SER A 102 -0.06 8.03 3.03
CA SER A 102 -0.15 6.90 2.10
C SER A 102 0.24 7.28 0.68
N LEU A 103 -0.26 8.43 0.21
CA LEU A 103 0.04 8.93 -1.12
C LEU A 103 1.52 9.30 -1.27
N ILE A 104 2.09 9.97 -0.26
CA ILE A 104 3.52 10.32 -0.23
C ILE A 104 4.38 9.06 -0.16
N THR A 105 4.05 8.11 0.72
CA THR A 105 4.75 6.83 0.85
C THR A 105 4.68 6.03 -0.46
N SER A 106 3.54 6.02 -1.14
CA SER A 106 3.39 5.38 -2.46
C SER A 106 4.37 5.96 -3.47
N LEU A 107 4.45 7.30 -3.56
CA LEU A 107 5.35 8.00 -4.48
C LEU A 107 6.82 7.70 -4.16
N ILE A 108 7.20 7.75 -2.87
CA ILE A 108 8.55 7.41 -2.42
C ILE A 108 8.89 5.98 -2.83
N LEU A 109 8.00 5.02 -2.57
CA LEU A 109 8.25 3.61 -2.88
C LEU A 109 8.24 3.30 -4.38
N LEU A 110 7.49 4.07 -5.17
CA LEU A 110 7.49 3.98 -6.62
C LEU A 110 8.81 4.50 -7.22
N ILE A 111 9.31 5.63 -6.71
CA ILE A 111 10.54 6.28 -7.19
C ILE A 111 11.79 5.60 -6.61
N ALA A 112 11.75 5.03 -5.42
CA ALA A 112 12.91 4.38 -4.80
C ALA A 112 13.39 3.20 -5.67
N PRO A 113 14.69 3.12 -6.02
CA PRO A 113 15.22 1.99 -6.78
C PRO A 113 15.33 0.75 -5.90
N GLY A 114 14.98 -0.39 -6.49
CA GLY A 114 15.15 -1.69 -5.86
C GLY A 114 16.63 -2.01 -5.65
N VAL A 115 16.96 -2.74 -4.59
CA VAL A 115 18.32 -3.15 -4.25
C VAL A 115 18.99 -3.88 -5.42
N SER A 116 18.26 -4.78 -6.09
CA SER A 116 18.77 -5.53 -7.26
C SER A 116 19.14 -4.61 -8.45
N ALA A 117 18.39 -3.53 -8.65
CA ALA A 117 18.68 -2.55 -9.70
C ALA A 117 19.93 -1.71 -9.38
N ARG A 118 20.16 -1.38 -8.10
CA ARG A 118 21.38 -0.66 -7.66
C ARG A 118 22.64 -1.48 -7.88
N ILE A 119 22.62 -2.75 -7.50
CA ILE A 119 23.74 -3.68 -7.70
C ILE A 119 24.09 -3.79 -9.19
N SER A 120 23.08 -3.86 -10.06
CA SER A 120 23.28 -3.96 -11.52
C SER A 120 23.89 -2.68 -12.12
N SER A 121 23.58 -1.50 -11.57
CA SER A 121 24.18 -0.23 -12.02
C SER A 121 25.59 0.01 -11.50
N GLU A 122 25.96 -0.57 -10.35
CA GLU A 122 27.29 -0.42 -9.74
C GLU A 122 28.29 -1.50 -10.21
N ALA A 123 27.80 -2.68 -10.61
CA ALA A 123 28.60 -3.78 -11.13
C ALA A 123 29.55 -3.43 -12.30
N PRO A 124 29.17 -2.64 -13.33
CA PRO A 124 30.08 -2.33 -14.43
C PRO A 124 31.29 -1.47 -14.03
N ALA A 125 31.21 -0.71 -12.93
CA ALA A 125 32.31 0.14 -12.48
C ALA A 125 33.44 -0.63 -11.76
N VAL A 126 33.13 -1.78 -11.14
CA VAL A 126 34.12 -2.57 -10.38
C VAL A 126 35.06 -3.34 -11.30
N PHE A 127 34.58 -3.80 -12.46
CA PHE A 127 35.40 -4.56 -13.42
C PHE A 127 36.24 -3.67 -14.37
N SER A 128 35.99 -2.36 -14.43
CA SER A 128 36.73 -1.44 -15.29
C SER A 128 38.05 -0.95 -14.67
N ASN A 129 38.24 -1.08 -13.35
CA ASN A 129 39.46 -0.65 -12.65
C ASN A 129 40.45 -1.79 -12.37
N ALA A 130 40.23 -2.96 -12.97
CA ALA A 130 41.08 -4.15 -12.81
C ALA A 130 42.02 -4.40 -14.01
N GLY A 131 42.19 -3.41 -14.90
CA GLY A 131 43.06 -3.47 -16.08
C GLY A 131 44.16 -2.43 -16.05
#